data_AF-A0A7K4N0P8-F1
#
_entry.id   AF-A0A7K4N0P8-F1
#
_cell.length_a   1.000
_cell.length_b   1.000
_cell.length_c   1.000
_cell.angle_alpha   90.00
_cell.angle_beta   90.00
_cell.angle_gamma   90.00
#
_symmetry.space_group_name_H-M   'P 1'
#
loop_
_entity.id
_entity.type
_entity.pdbx_description
1 polymer ?
#
loop_
_entity_poly.entity_id
_entity_poly.type
_entity_poly.pdbx_seq_one_letter_code
_entity_poly.pdbx_strand_id
1 'polypeptide(L)' 'NADEINLIVSENSKLKYEIQLGDETYKVSAPSTVFIPKGIRHKAKFISGKGIFVCIILSGKYKSSK' A
#
# COMPACT_ATOMS: atom_id res chain seq x y z
N ASN A 1 -11.36 6.07 -10.10
CA ASN A 1 -10.41 4.95 -10.22
C ASN A 1 -9.06 5.53 -10.62
N ALA A 2 -8.06 5.44 -9.74
CA ALA A 2 -6.72 6.02 -9.91
C ALA A 2 -5.68 5.00 -9.44
N ASP A 3 -4.42 5.20 -9.82
CA ASP A 3 -3.32 4.41 -9.28
C ASP A 3 -3.13 4.71 -7.78
N GLU A 4 -2.58 3.76 -7.04
CA GLU A 4 -2.38 3.87 -5.59
C GLU A 4 -1.00 3.35 -5.19
N ILE A 5 -0.42 3.97 -4.17
CA ILE A 5 0.81 3.50 -3.53
C ILE A 5 0.51 3.30 -2.04
N ASN A 6 0.67 2.07 -1.56
CA ASN A 6 0.63 1.75 -0.15
C ASN A 6 2.02 1.68 0.44
N LEU A 7 2.28 2.45 1.50
CA LEU A 7 3.50 2.43 2.28
C LEU A 7 3.24 1.77 3.63
N ILE A 8 4.01 0.74 3.94
CA ILE A 8 3.92 -0.03 5.18
C ILE A 8 5.21 0.22 5.95
N VAL A 9 5.12 0.99 7.03
CA VAL A 9 6.28 1.48 7.78
C VAL A 9 6.16 1.07 9.25
N SER A 10 7.27 0.68 9.86
CA SER A 10 7.32 0.27 11.27
C SER A 10 8.71 0.54 11.82
N GLU A 11 8.80 0.93 13.08
CA GLU A 11 10.10 1.13 13.76
C GLU A 11 10.87 -0.18 13.96
N ASN A 12 10.18 -1.32 14.07
CA ASN A 12 10.80 -2.60 14.44
C ASN A 12 10.62 -3.71 13.39
N SER A 13 10.14 -3.36 12.18
CA SER A 13 9.92 -4.29 11.07
C SER A 13 8.99 -5.49 11.37
N LYS A 14 8.20 -5.42 12.46
CA LYS A 14 7.26 -6.50 12.83
C LYS A 14 5.86 -6.33 12.23
N LEU A 15 5.57 -5.19 11.61
CA LEU A 15 4.29 -4.97 10.95
C LEU A 15 4.17 -5.82 9.69
N LYS A 16 3.15 -6.66 9.63
CA LYS A 16 2.90 -7.60 8.52
C LYS A 16 1.48 -7.45 7.98
N TYR A 17 1.38 -7.51 6.65
CA TYR A 17 0.12 -7.49 5.93
C TYR A 17 0.06 -8.62 4.90
N GLU A 18 -1.16 -9.08 4.64
CA GLU A 18 -1.51 -9.83 3.46
C GLU A 18 -2.15 -8.86 2.46
N ILE A 19 -1.58 -8.76 1.27
CA ILE A 19 -2.02 -7.86 0.22
C ILE A 19 -2.50 -8.69 -0.95
N GLN A 20 -3.77 -8.54 -1.30
CA GLN A 20 -4.35 -9.14 -2.49
C GLN A 20 -4.32 -8.12 -3.64
N LEU A 21 -3.82 -8.55 -4.79
CA LEU A 21 -3.83 -7.80 -6.06
C LEU A 21 -4.45 -8.69 -7.13
N GLY A 22 -5.70 -8.44 -7.51
CA GLY A 22 -6.47 -9.34 -8.35
C GLY A 22 -6.63 -10.72 -7.69
N ASP A 23 -6.13 -11.75 -8.36
CA ASP A 23 -6.18 -13.15 -7.90
C ASP A 23 -4.92 -13.55 -7.12
N GLU A 24 -3.92 -12.68 -7.05
CA GLU A 24 -2.66 -12.94 -6.37
C GLU A 24 -2.67 -12.41 -4.93
N THR A 25 -1.99 -13.13 -4.04
CA THR A 25 -1.87 -12.77 -2.62
C THR A 25 -0.41 -12.75 -2.18
N TYR A 26 -0.02 -11.66 -1.54
CA TYR A 26 1.34 -11.37 -1.11
C TYR A 26 1.41 -11.16 0.39
N LYS A 27 2.36 -11.79 1.08
CA LYS A 27 2.67 -11.44 2.47
C LYS A 27 3.86 -10.50 2.50
N VAL A 28 3.67 -9.31 3.04
CA VAL A 28 4.67 -8.25 3.10
C VAL A 28 4.94 -7.86 4.55
N SER A 29 6.19 -7.48 4.84
CA SER A 29 6.62 -6.99 6.16
C SER A 29 7.20 -5.58 6.00
N ALA A 30 6.95 -4.70 6.96
CA ALA A 30 7.56 -3.37 6.96
C ALA A 30 9.10 -3.46 7.00
N PRO A 31 9.83 -2.56 6.30
CA PRO A 31 9.31 -1.57 5.34
C PRO A 31 8.89 -2.23 4.02
N SER A 32 7.75 -1.82 3.47
CA SER A 32 7.29 -2.29 2.15
C SER A 32 6.48 -1.23 1.43
N THR A 33 6.58 -1.25 0.10
CA THR A 33 5.75 -0.43 -0.80
C THR A 33 4.99 -1.34 -1.73
N VAL A 34 3.69 -1.09 -1.92
CA VAL A 34 2.86 -1.79 -2.90
C VAL A 34 2.30 -0.78 -3.88
N PHE A 35 2.59 -0.96 -5.16
CA PHE A 35 1.95 -0.22 -6.24
C PHE A 35 0.70 -0.95 -6.70
N ILE A 36 -0.42 -0.24 -6.77
CA ILE A 36 -1.71 -0.76 -7.20
C ILE A 36 -2.12 0.02 -8.45
N PRO A 37 -2.04 -0.60 -9.63
CA PRO A 37 -2.53 0.01 -10.86
C PRO A 37 -4.03 0.25 -10.80
N LYS A 38 -4.47 1.36 -11.39
CA LYS A 38 -5.89 1.69 -11.58
C LYS A 38 -6.62 0.52 -12.20
N GLY A 39 -7.76 0.15 -11.59
CA GLY A 39 -8.61 -0.93 -12.09
C GLY A 39 -8.30 -2.31 -11.51
N ILE A 40 -7.18 -2.47 -10.79
CA ILE A 40 -6.90 -3.70 -10.07
C ILE A 40 -7.67 -3.71 -8.75
N ARG A 41 -8.53 -4.74 -8.61
CA ARG A 41 -9.19 -5.02 -7.33
C ARG A 41 -8.13 -5.42 -6.32
N HIS A 42 -8.10 -4.77 -5.17
CA HIS A 42 -7.10 -5.03 -4.15
C HIS A 42 -7.72 -5.09 -2.75
N LYS A 43 -6.98 -5.69 -1.81
CA LYS A 43 -7.34 -5.77 -0.39
C LYS A 43 -6.08 -5.80 0.45
N ALA A 44 -6.02 -5.01 1.52
CA ALA A 44 -4.98 -5.10 2.53
C ALA A 44 -5.58 -5.68 3.82
N LYS A 45 -5.03 -6.80 4.29
CA LYS A 45 -5.43 -7.44 5.54
C LYS A 45 -4.27 -7.40 6.54
N PHE A 46 -4.49 -6.73 7.66
CA PHE A 46 -3.54 -6.73 8.76
C PHE A 46 -3.34 -8.16 9.30
N ILE A 47 -2.08 -8.55 9.55
CA ILE A 47 -1.74 -9.83 10.17
C ILE A 47 -1.27 -9.60 11.61
N SER A 48 -0.23 -8.80 11.81
CA SER A 48 0.42 -8.65 13.12
C SER A 48 1.35 -7.44 13.16
N GLY A 49 1.76 -7.04 14.36
CA GLY A 49 2.78 -6.01 14.61
C GLY A 49 2.19 -4.62 14.84
N LYS A 50 3.06 -3.60 14.87
CA LYS A 50 2.70 -2.20 15.08
C LYS A 50 3.48 -1.31 14.13
N GLY A 51 2.81 -0.31 13.58
CA GLY A 51 3.39 0.67 12.67
C GLY A 51 2.30 1.48 11.97
N ILE A 52 2.65 2.03 10.81
CA ILE A 52 1.82 2.94 10.04
C ILE A 52 1.59 2.33 8.66
N PHE A 53 0.34 2.36 8.21
CA PHE A 53 -0.04 2.05 6.83
C PHE A 53 -0.54 3.35 6.19
N VAL A 54 0.14 3.81 5.15
CA VAL A 54 -0.21 5.03 4.41
C VAL A 54 -0.71 4.64 3.02
N CYS A 55 -1.88 5.12 2.64
CA CYS A 55 -2.46 4.94 1.32
C CYS A 55 -2.38 6.27 0.55
N ILE A 56 -1.66 6.28 -0.56
CA ILE A 56 -1.52 7.46 -1.43
C ILE A 56 -2.29 7.19 -2.72
N ILE A 57 -3.43 7.89 -2.88
CA ILE A 57 -4.24 7.81 -4.10
C ILE A 57 -3.73 8.85 -5.11
N LEU A 58 -3.29 8.40 -6.28
CA LEU A 58 -2.74 9.24 -7.35
C LEU A 58 -3.86 9.81 -8.24
N SER A 59 -4.85 10.46 -7.62
CA SER A 59 -6.05 10.98 -8.31
C SER A 59 -5.98 12.46 -8.71
N GLY A 60 -4.82 13.11 -8.57
CA GLY A 60 -4.68 14.55 -8.79
C GLY A 60 -3.89 14.90 -10.07
N LYS A 61 -4.33 15.95 -10.77
CA LYS A 61 -3.44 16.72 -11.65
C LYS A 61 -2.63 17.67 -10.75
N TYR A 62 -1.48 17.23 -10.25
CA TYR A 62 -0.58 18.15 -9.56
C TYR A 62 -0.07 19.17 -10.59
N LYS A 63 -0.39 20.45 -10.38
CA LYS A 63 0.25 21.55 -11.10
C LYS A 63 1.29 22.14 -10.16
N SER A 64 2.57 22.00 -10.50
CA SER A 64 3.61 22.77 -9.83
C SER A 64 3.36 24.25 -10.13
N SER A 65 3.18 25.08 -9.09
CA SER A 65 3.30 26.52 -9.25
C SER A 65 4.79 26.87 -9.31
N LYS A 66 5.17 27.66 -10.32
CA LYS A 66 6.49 28.28 -10.40
C LYS A 66 6.60 29.45 -9.41
#